data_AF-A0A5N9CZQ1-F1
#
_entry.id   AF-A0A5N9CZQ1-F1
#
_cell.length_a   1.000
_cell.length_b   1.000
_cell.length_c   1.000
_cell.angle_alpha   90.00
_cell.angle_beta   90.00
_cell.angle_gamma   90.00
#
_symmetry.space_group_name_H-M   'P 1'
#
loop_
_entity.id
_entity.type
_entity.pdbx_description
1 polymer ?
#
loop_
_entity_poly.entity_id
_entity_poly.type
_entity_poly.pdbx_seq_one_letter_code
_entity_poly.pdbx_strand_id
1 'polypeptide(L)'
;MPTGSPNGAGWPIAIGISAALLAASLLLGWYWKRRVFLGAWAIFTAVFIMLFASFGSNPGGVGSGSWQSLGYWLAQQDVARGNQPWYYYFTLSAIYEFLPFAFGGAAAIYYGFKSGFRPWVLILLIAAGMAILANGDLSFERGIVQGTEQDISTIVGKLALLVVYGSAIAIPFVLRTSKINRFLIFWTIGTFIAYTQAGEKMPWLLVNVSLPAIILAAKTLNDVVMSINWSNAIRRRAAFALVGVPIFYLLLWKIVFHDLGTGGRQFASTWAILAGLGLLLLGLQVLFSRIGRSQALGIVGLVTAVLLFGLTFRAGWIASYQNGDVPREMLVYTQTSPDLHRLADEIEQTARLTGDRSKIKIAIDIRDAFSWPWQWYLRRYTQVAFADHQEDEVEVGDDRLIAVINANNNVKTVTKLPDGFSDGRRLVHRWWFPELYRELTPETFFETLIDRNRWKGSIDYFLYRKLSNPLGTIDSFVYYSDQIPLMPAK
;
A
#
# COMPACT_ATOMS: atom_id res chain seq x y z
N MET A 1 -7.31 -4.67 -30.54
CA MET A 1 -6.06 -4.78 -29.75
C MET A 1 -6.41 -5.32 -28.37
N PRO A 2 -5.57 -6.15 -27.73
CA PRO A 2 -5.81 -6.60 -26.36
C PRO A 2 -5.95 -5.39 -25.43
N THR A 3 -6.86 -5.47 -24.45
CA THR A 3 -6.99 -4.45 -23.41
C THR A 3 -5.64 -4.24 -22.71
N GLY A 4 -5.15 -3.00 -22.70
CA GLY A 4 -3.86 -2.65 -22.12
C GLY A 4 -2.62 -2.86 -23.00
N SER A 5 -2.75 -3.24 -24.28
CA SER A 5 -1.60 -3.12 -25.17
C SER A 5 -1.24 -1.64 -25.34
N PRO A 6 0.05 -1.23 -25.25
CA PRO A 6 0.41 0.14 -25.61
C PRO A 6 -0.06 0.44 -27.03
N ASN A 7 -0.67 1.59 -27.27
CA ASN A 7 -1.08 2.00 -28.61
C ASN A 7 0.07 2.78 -29.28
N GLY A 8 0.25 2.62 -30.59
CA GLY A 8 1.28 3.35 -31.35
C GLY A 8 2.72 2.99 -30.95
N ALA A 9 3.53 4.00 -30.61
CA ALA A 9 4.98 3.86 -30.38
C ALA A 9 5.37 3.14 -29.07
N GLY A 10 4.43 2.82 -28.18
CA GLY A 10 4.77 2.16 -26.91
C GLY A 10 5.28 0.72 -27.07
N TRP A 11 4.90 0.01 -28.14
CA TRP A 11 5.43 -1.32 -28.47
C TRP A 11 6.93 -1.31 -28.78
N PRO A 12 7.41 -0.55 -29.78
CA PRO A 12 8.84 -0.52 -30.11
C PRO A 12 9.68 0.02 -28.94
N ILE A 13 9.15 0.95 -28.13
CA ILE A 13 9.83 1.45 -26.93
C ILE A 13 9.99 0.33 -25.89
N ALA A 14 8.92 -0.38 -25.53
CA ALA A 14 8.97 -1.45 -24.53
C ALA A 14 9.88 -2.60 -24.97
N ILE A 15 9.82 -2.99 -26.24
CA ILE A 15 10.71 -4.01 -26.82
C ILE A 15 12.16 -3.52 -26.81
N GLY A 16 12.42 -2.28 -27.24
CA GLY A 16 13.76 -1.69 -27.27
C GLY A 16 14.39 -1.62 -25.88
N ILE A 17 13.65 -1.15 -24.88
CA ILE A 17 14.10 -1.11 -23.48
C ILE A 17 14.40 -2.53 -22.97
N SER A 18 13.48 -3.47 -23.19
CA SER A 18 13.65 -4.86 -22.73
C SER A 18 14.86 -5.53 -23.38
N ALA A 19 15.05 -5.35 -24.69
CA ALA A 19 16.19 -5.88 -25.43
C ALA A 19 17.51 -5.24 -24.98
N ALA A 20 17.54 -3.93 -24.76
CA ALA A 20 18.72 -3.21 -24.28
C ALA A 20 19.12 -3.67 -22.87
N LEU A 21 18.16 -3.79 -21.94
CA LEU A 21 18.41 -4.28 -20.58
C LEU A 21 18.86 -5.74 -20.57
N LEU A 22 18.28 -6.59 -21.41
CA LEU A 22 18.70 -7.99 -21.57
C LEU A 22 20.14 -8.06 -22.12
N ALA A 23 20.44 -7.32 -23.18
CA ALA A 23 21.78 -7.25 -23.76
C ALA A 23 22.81 -6.75 -22.74
N ALA A 24 22.51 -5.67 -22.03
CA ALA A 24 23.37 -5.14 -20.97
C ALA A 24 23.60 -6.18 -19.86
N SER A 25 22.54 -6.86 -19.40
CA SER A 25 22.63 -7.90 -18.38
C SER A 25 23.51 -9.08 -18.83
N LEU A 26 23.31 -9.57 -20.06
CA LEU A 26 24.10 -10.65 -20.63
C LEU A 26 25.57 -10.25 -20.81
N LEU A 27 25.85 -9.05 -21.32
CA LEU A 27 27.23 -8.54 -21.49
C LEU A 27 27.93 -8.40 -20.13
N LEU A 28 27.33 -7.67 -19.19
CA LEU A 28 27.90 -7.46 -17.86
C LEU A 28 28.08 -8.78 -17.12
N GLY A 29 27.09 -9.66 -17.19
CA GLY A 29 27.13 -10.98 -16.58
C GLY A 29 28.24 -11.86 -17.15
N TRP A 30 28.46 -11.79 -18.47
CA TRP A 30 29.52 -12.51 -19.17
C TRP A 30 30.92 -12.07 -18.71
N TYR A 31 31.18 -10.77 -18.63
CA TYR A 31 32.47 -10.23 -18.23
C TYR A 31 32.74 -10.29 -16.72
N TRP A 32 31.70 -10.34 -15.88
CA TRP A 32 31.87 -10.34 -14.42
C TRP A 32 32.24 -11.71 -13.85
N LYS A 33 31.30 -12.66 -13.88
CA LYS A 33 31.47 -14.03 -13.35
C LYS A 33 30.60 -14.99 -14.15
N ARG A 34 30.97 -15.22 -15.41
CA ARG A 34 30.21 -16.01 -16.39
C ARG A 34 29.53 -17.25 -15.82
N ARG A 35 30.25 -18.12 -15.09
CA ARG A 35 29.66 -19.37 -14.56
C ARG A 35 28.55 -19.12 -13.54
N VAL A 36 28.77 -18.17 -12.62
CA VAL A 36 27.77 -17.80 -11.60
C VAL A 36 26.58 -17.12 -12.25
N PHE A 37 26.84 -16.19 -13.17
CA PHE A 37 25.80 -15.47 -13.89
C PHE A 37 24.94 -16.41 -14.73
N LEU A 38 25.54 -17.29 -15.55
CA LEU A 38 24.79 -18.24 -16.38
C LEU A 38 23.96 -19.20 -15.53
N GLY A 39 24.48 -19.65 -14.38
CA GLY A 39 23.70 -20.45 -13.43
C GLY A 39 22.48 -19.70 -12.89
N ALA A 40 22.68 -18.48 -12.40
CA ALA A 40 21.57 -17.65 -11.90
C ALA A 40 20.56 -17.28 -12.99
N TRP A 41 21.04 -16.95 -14.20
CA TRP A 41 20.21 -16.64 -15.35
C TRP A 41 19.41 -17.84 -15.83
N ALA A 42 20.00 -19.05 -15.83
CA ALA A 42 19.29 -20.27 -16.18
C ALA A 42 18.17 -20.58 -15.18
N ILE A 43 18.45 -20.45 -13.87
CA ILE A 43 17.43 -20.64 -12.83
C ILE A 43 16.31 -19.60 -12.98
N PHE A 44 16.66 -18.32 -13.13
CA PHE A 44 15.69 -17.25 -13.35
C PHE A 44 14.83 -17.51 -14.58
N THR A 45 15.45 -17.84 -15.71
CA THR A 45 14.78 -18.09 -16.99
C THR A 45 13.87 -19.32 -16.88
N ALA A 46 14.29 -20.38 -16.20
CA ALA A 46 13.46 -21.56 -15.97
C ALA A 46 12.21 -21.22 -15.15
N VAL A 47 12.36 -20.48 -14.04
CA VAL A 47 11.22 -20.04 -13.22
C VAL A 47 10.30 -19.11 -14.01
N PHE A 48 10.87 -18.14 -14.73
CA PHE A 48 10.13 -17.21 -15.57
C PHE A 48 9.31 -17.94 -16.63
N ILE A 49 9.93 -18.81 -17.42
CA ILE A 49 9.26 -19.58 -18.47
C ILE A 49 8.15 -20.44 -17.87
N MET A 50 8.42 -21.17 -16.78
CA MET A 50 7.43 -22.05 -16.16
C MET A 50 6.20 -21.28 -15.67
N LEU A 51 6.39 -20.15 -15.00
CA LEU A 51 5.28 -19.36 -14.47
C LEU A 51 4.51 -18.64 -15.58
N PHE A 52 5.21 -17.95 -16.48
CA PHE A 52 4.57 -17.18 -17.55
C PHE A 52 3.97 -18.05 -18.64
N ALA A 53 4.51 -19.26 -18.88
CA ALA A 53 3.89 -20.23 -19.77
C ALA A 53 2.71 -20.99 -19.13
N SER A 54 2.30 -20.62 -17.90
CA SER A 54 1.27 -21.35 -17.14
C SER A 54 1.57 -22.86 -17.07
N PHE A 55 2.82 -23.19 -16.73
CA PHE A 55 3.36 -24.56 -16.71
C PHE A 55 3.15 -25.33 -18.03
N GLY A 56 3.18 -24.62 -19.16
CA GLY A 56 3.08 -25.17 -20.52
C GLY A 56 1.71 -25.07 -21.16
N SER A 57 0.67 -24.68 -20.41
CA SER A 57 -0.69 -24.53 -20.96
C SER A 57 -0.87 -23.27 -21.82
N ASN A 58 0.01 -22.28 -21.69
CA ASN A 58 0.00 -21.06 -22.51
C ASN A 58 1.42 -20.59 -22.88
N PRO A 59 2.10 -21.21 -23.86
CA PRO A 59 3.47 -20.84 -24.25
C PRO A 59 3.62 -19.38 -24.70
N GLY A 60 2.57 -18.78 -25.28
CA GLY A 60 2.55 -17.36 -25.69
C GLY A 60 2.75 -16.39 -24.50
N GLY A 61 2.44 -16.85 -23.28
CA GLY A 61 2.61 -16.08 -22.05
C GLY A 61 4.05 -15.64 -21.76
N VAL A 62 5.05 -16.38 -22.26
CA VAL A 62 6.49 -16.01 -22.12
C VAL A 62 6.78 -14.69 -22.85
N GLY A 63 6.21 -14.52 -24.04
CA GLY A 63 6.36 -13.32 -24.86
C GLY A 63 5.62 -12.14 -24.25
N SER A 64 4.32 -12.30 -23.97
CA SER A 64 3.50 -11.24 -23.38
C SER A 64 3.99 -10.84 -21.99
N GLY A 65 4.49 -11.79 -21.21
CA GLY A 65 5.03 -11.55 -19.87
C GLY A 65 6.22 -10.60 -19.83
N SER A 66 7.02 -10.56 -20.89
CA SER A 66 8.24 -9.75 -20.96
C SER A 66 7.95 -8.31 -21.39
N TRP A 67 7.46 -8.11 -22.62
CA TRP A 67 7.35 -6.77 -23.20
C TRP A 67 5.93 -6.20 -23.15
N GLN A 68 4.88 -7.03 -23.14
CA GLN A 68 3.50 -6.54 -23.09
C GLN A 68 3.15 -6.01 -21.71
N SER A 69 3.64 -6.65 -20.65
CA SER A 69 3.50 -6.21 -19.26
C SER A 69 4.16 -4.84 -19.03
N LEU A 70 5.41 -4.66 -19.48
CA LEU A 70 6.12 -3.39 -19.43
C LEU A 70 5.42 -2.33 -20.27
N GLY A 71 5.01 -2.70 -21.48
CA GLY A 71 4.28 -1.82 -22.38
C GLY A 71 2.95 -1.32 -21.79
N TYR A 72 2.19 -2.22 -21.17
CA TYR A 72 0.97 -1.86 -20.43
C TYR A 72 1.28 -0.90 -19.29
N TRP A 73 2.27 -1.23 -18.46
CA TRP A 73 2.63 -0.42 -17.29
C TRP A 73 3.13 0.99 -17.68
N LEU A 74 3.90 1.10 -18.77
CA LEU A 74 4.31 2.39 -19.35
C LEU A 74 3.09 3.20 -19.79
N ALA A 75 2.14 2.58 -20.50
CA ALA A 75 0.92 3.25 -20.94
C ALA A 75 0.01 3.68 -19.78
N GLN A 76 0.05 2.99 -18.63
CA GLN A 76 -0.72 3.38 -17.45
C GLN A 76 -0.12 4.59 -16.71
N GLN A 77 1.15 4.94 -16.94
CA GLN A 77 1.77 6.11 -16.27
C GLN A 77 1.08 7.42 -16.67
N ASP A 78 0.69 7.57 -17.95
CA ASP A 78 -0.02 8.75 -18.43
C ASP A 78 -1.47 8.82 -17.93
N VAL A 79 -2.09 7.67 -17.65
CA VAL A 79 -3.43 7.60 -17.04
C VAL A 79 -3.36 8.00 -15.56
N ALA A 80 -2.21 7.78 -14.91
CA ALA A 80 -1.94 8.12 -13.51
C ALA A 80 -3.05 7.65 -12.56
N ARG A 81 -3.49 6.38 -12.73
CA ARG A 81 -4.54 5.81 -11.88
C ARG A 81 -4.10 5.86 -10.42
N GLY A 82 -4.96 6.40 -9.57
CA GLY A 82 -4.61 6.65 -8.17
C GLY A 82 -3.40 7.56 -8.05
N ASN A 83 -3.42 8.76 -8.62
CA ASN A 83 -2.32 9.73 -8.53
C ASN A 83 -2.10 10.19 -7.07
N GLN A 84 -1.44 9.34 -6.27
CA GLN A 84 -1.23 9.53 -4.84
C GLN A 84 -0.07 10.50 -4.55
N PRO A 85 -0.06 11.17 -3.39
CA PRO A 85 1.02 12.06 -2.98
C PRO A 85 2.35 11.33 -2.81
N TRP A 86 3.45 12.09 -2.80
CA TRP A 86 4.82 11.56 -2.70
C TRP A 86 5.07 10.76 -1.41
N TYR A 87 4.35 11.03 -0.32
CA TYR A 87 4.46 10.30 0.95
C TYR A 87 3.56 9.06 1.03
N TYR A 88 2.88 8.66 -0.05
CA TYR A 88 1.92 7.56 -0.05
C TYR A 88 2.51 6.24 0.43
N TYR A 89 3.60 5.76 -0.20
CA TYR A 89 4.23 4.50 0.21
C TYR A 89 4.90 4.58 1.57
N PHE A 90 5.37 5.77 1.98
CA PHE A 90 5.86 5.99 3.35
C PHE A 90 4.73 5.78 4.36
N THR A 91 3.56 6.37 4.08
CA THR A 91 2.37 6.26 4.92
C THR A 91 1.87 4.82 5.00
N LEU A 92 1.74 4.12 3.86
CA LEU A 92 1.39 2.70 3.84
C LEU A 92 2.39 1.86 4.65
N SER A 93 3.69 2.05 4.43
CA SER A 93 4.72 1.31 5.17
C SER A 93 4.62 1.55 6.68
N ALA A 94 4.35 2.78 7.11
CA ALA A 94 4.20 3.13 8.52
C ALA A 94 2.95 2.50 9.18
N ILE A 95 1.90 2.19 8.40
CA ILE A 95 0.65 1.62 8.90
C ILE A 95 0.65 0.08 8.87
N TYR A 96 1.34 -0.53 7.90
CA TYR A 96 1.25 -1.97 7.61
C TYR A 96 2.58 -2.72 7.84
N GLU A 97 3.73 -2.06 7.68
CA GLU A 97 5.05 -2.72 7.58
C GLU A 97 5.96 -2.38 8.76
N PHE A 98 5.46 -2.56 9.98
CA PHE A 98 6.19 -2.22 11.22
C PHE A 98 7.55 -2.90 11.32
N LEU A 99 7.57 -4.22 11.18
CA LEU A 99 8.78 -5.01 11.41
C LEU A 99 9.86 -4.73 10.36
N PRO A 100 9.60 -4.79 9.05
CA PRO A 100 10.62 -4.53 8.03
C PRO A 100 11.16 -3.11 8.09
N PHE A 101 10.30 -2.12 8.31
CA PHE A 101 10.70 -0.72 8.27
C PHE A 101 11.44 -0.31 9.55
N ALA A 102 11.02 -0.80 10.73
CA ALA A 102 11.73 -0.54 11.96
C ALA A 102 13.13 -1.18 11.98
N PHE A 103 13.26 -2.45 11.54
CA PHE A 103 14.55 -3.13 11.52
C PHE A 103 15.44 -2.65 10.36
N GLY A 104 14.86 -2.35 9.19
CA GLY A 104 15.57 -1.71 8.09
C GLY A 104 16.11 -0.34 8.49
N GLY A 105 15.28 0.50 9.12
CA GLY A 105 15.68 1.80 9.65
C GLY A 105 16.73 1.69 10.76
N ALA A 106 16.52 0.82 11.74
CA ALA A 106 17.51 0.58 12.81
C ALA A 106 18.85 0.07 12.26
N ALA A 107 18.82 -0.84 11.27
CA ALA A 107 20.03 -1.29 10.59
C ALA A 107 20.72 -0.16 9.85
N ALA A 108 19.97 0.70 9.14
CA ALA A 108 20.51 1.86 8.44
C ALA A 108 21.18 2.84 9.41
N ILE A 109 20.55 3.14 10.56
CA ILE A 109 21.10 4.01 11.62
C ILE A 109 22.36 3.38 12.22
N TYR A 110 22.31 2.11 12.60
CA TYR A 110 23.44 1.38 13.17
C TYR A 110 24.65 1.39 12.23
N TYR A 111 24.43 1.03 10.96
CA TYR A 111 25.49 1.09 9.96
C TYR A 111 25.92 2.52 9.65
N GLY A 112 25.01 3.50 9.73
CA GLY A 112 25.30 4.93 9.60
C GLY A 112 26.37 5.37 10.60
N PHE A 113 26.14 5.15 11.89
CA PHE A 113 27.13 5.45 12.94
C PHE A 113 28.44 4.68 12.75
N LYS A 114 28.36 3.39 12.39
CA LYS A 114 29.56 2.56 12.14
C LYS A 114 30.41 3.08 10.98
N SER A 115 29.84 3.87 10.07
CA SER A 115 30.48 4.33 8.84
C SER A 115 31.16 5.71 8.96
N GLY A 116 31.12 6.33 10.14
CA GLY A 116 31.65 7.68 10.35
C GLY A 116 30.73 8.76 9.78
N PHE A 117 31.29 9.89 9.36
CA PHE A 117 30.51 11.09 9.00
C PHE A 117 29.82 11.04 7.62
N ARG A 118 30.31 10.20 6.68
CA ARG A 118 29.86 10.22 5.27
C ARG A 118 28.36 10.02 5.08
N PRO A 119 27.70 9.02 5.71
CA PRO A 119 26.25 8.86 5.56
C PRO A 119 25.47 10.06 6.13
N TRP A 120 25.98 10.69 7.19
CA TRP A 120 25.34 11.85 7.81
C TRP A 120 25.37 13.08 6.91
N VAL A 121 26.45 13.29 6.15
CA VAL A 121 26.49 14.34 5.11
C VAL A 121 25.39 14.12 4.07
N LEU A 122 25.21 12.87 3.61
CA LEU A 122 24.14 12.55 2.65
C LEU A 122 22.74 12.74 3.26
N ILE A 123 22.55 12.37 4.54
CA ILE A 123 21.29 12.61 5.25
C ILE A 123 21.02 14.11 5.40
N LEU A 124 22.05 14.92 5.70
CA LEU A 124 21.93 16.38 5.75
C LEU A 124 21.56 16.97 4.39
N LEU A 125 22.14 16.47 3.29
CA LEU A 125 21.77 16.87 1.93
C LEU A 125 20.33 16.51 1.60
N ILE A 126 19.86 15.33 2.02
CA ILE A 126 18.45 14.93 1.89
C ILE A 126 17.57 15.90 2.67
N ALA A 127 17.90 16.17 3.94
CA ALA A 127 17.12 17.07 4.78
C ALA A 127 17.07 18.50 4.22
N ALA A 128 18.20 19.02 3.74
CA ALA A 128 18.28 20.33 3.10
C ALA A 128 17.47 20.39 1.80
N GLY A 129 17.59 19.37 0.94
CA GLY A 129 16.80 19.27 -0.29
C GLY A 129 15.29 19.16 -0.01
N MET A 130 14.90 18.38 1.00
CA MET A 130 13.50 18.28 1.44
C MET A 130 12.99 19.60 2.02
N ALA A 131 13.81 20.35 2.77
CA ALA A 131 13.44 21.66 3.28
C ALA A 131 13.21 22.68 2.16
N ILE A 132 14.02 22.64 1.10
CA ILE A 132 13.80 23.46 -0.11
C ILE A 132 12.50 23.03 -0.79
N LEU A 133 12.28 21.72 -0.98
CA LEU A 133 11.05 21.17 -1.56
C LEU A 133 9.79 21.51 -0.75
N ALA A 134 9.92 21.73 0.56
CA ALA A 134 8.82 22.15 1.41
C ALA A 134 8.45 23.62 1.22
N ASN A 135 9.36 24.44 0.71
CA ASN A 135 9.09 25.84 0.40
C ASN A 135 8.43 25.96 -0.98
N GLY A 136 7.12 26.24 -0.98
CA GLY A 136 6.30 26.34 -2.18
C GLY A 136 6.83 27.35 -3.19
N ASP A 137 7.22 28.54 -2.72
CA ASP A 137 7.68 29.66 -3.57
C ASP A 137 8.99 29.36 -4.30
N LEU A 138 9.87 28.56 -3.69
CA LEU A 138 11.14 28.17 -4.30
C LEU A 138 10.99 26.98 -5.24
N SER A 139 10.11 26.04 -4.90
CA SER A 139 10.08 24.72 -5.53
C SER A 139 9.06 24.59 -6.64
N PHE A 140 8.00 25.41 -6.63
CA PHE A 140 6.90 25.32 -7.57
C PHE A 140 6.56 26.69 -8.17
N GLU A 141 6.24 26.69 -9.45
CA GLU A 141 5.70 27.84 -10.18
C GLU A 141 4.41 27.42 -10.90
N ARG A 142 3.46 28.34 -11.03
CA ARG A 142 2.23 28.04 -11.77
C ARG A 142 2.52 27.91 -13.25
N GLY A 143 2.15 26.79 -13.84
CA GLY A 143 2.24 26.58 -15.28
C GLY A 143 1.04 25.81 -15.82
N ILE A 144 0.91 25.77 -17.14
CA ILE A 144 -0.20 25.09 -17.80
C ILE A 144 0.29 23.73 -18.29
N VAL A 145 -0.28 22.65 -17.73
CA VAL A 145 -0.03 21.28 -18.15
C VAL A 145 -1.35 20.70 -18.68
N GLN A 146 -1.34 20.25 -19.93
CA GLN A 146 -2.52 19.67 -20.61
C GLN A 146 -3.78 20.55 -20.52
N GLY A 147 -3.62 21.89 -20.59
CA GLY A 147 -4.73 22.85 -20.56
C GLY A 147 -5.27 23.18 -19.16
N THR A 148 -4.65 22.65 -18.10
CA THR A 148 -4.99 22.97 -16.70
C THR A 148 -3.83 23.70 -16.01
N GLU A 149 -4.13 24.74 -15.22
CA GLU A 149 -3.13 25.35 -14.33
C GLU A 149 -2.74 24.34 -13.24
N GLN A 150 -1.45 24.05 -13.17
CA GLN A 150 -0.85 23.15 -12.19
C GLN A 150 0.48 23.71 -11.71
N ASP A 151 0.86 23.35 -10.49
CA ASP A 151 2.17 23.69 -9.93
C ASP A 151 3.25 22.83 -10.60
N ILE A 152 4.13 23.47 -11.38
CA ILE A 152 5.26 22.85 -12.06
C ILE A 152 6.52 23.09 -11.22
N SER A 153 7.36 22.07 -11.09
CA SER A 153 8.63 22.23 -10.36
C SER A 153 9.57 23.21 -11.07
N THR A 154 10.05 24.21 -10.33
CA THR A 154 11.10 25.14 -10.81
C THR A 154 12.42 24.41 -11.02
N ILE A 155 13.41 25.09 -11.63
CA ILE A 155 14.79 24.56 -11.72
C ILE A 155 15.35 24.25 -10.33
N VAL A 156 15.09 25.10 -9.34
CA VAL A 156 15.51 24.92 -7.95
C VAL A 156 14.86 23.68 -7.35
N GLY A 157 13.55 23.50 -7.54
CA GLY A 157 12.82 22.29 -7.11
C GLY A 157 13.37 21.01 -7.75
N LYS A 158 13.64 21.02 -9.06
CA LYS A 158 14.23 19.88 -9.77
C LYS A 158 15.65 19.54 -9.26
N LEU A 159 16.47 20.55 -9.01
CA LEU A 159 17.81 20.36 -8.44
C LEU A 159 17.74 19.82 -7.01
N ALA A 160 16.85 20.35 -6.17
CA ALA A 160 16.62 19.85 -4.81
C ALA A 160 16.19 18.38 -4.83
N LEU A 161 15.27 18.01 -5.73
CA LEU A 161 14.82 16.63 -5.92
C LEU A 161 15.96 15.70 -6.36
N LEU A 162 16.80 16.16 -7.29
CA LEU A 162 17.98 15.42 -7.74
C LEU A 162 18.98 15.20 -6.58
N VAL A 163 19.20 16.23 -5.75
CA VAL A 163 20.04 16.12 -4.54
C VAL A 163 19.47 15.11 -3.57
N VAL A 164 18.16 15.11 -3.32
CA VAL A 164 17.49 14.15 -2.43
C VAL A 164 17.67 12.72 -2.94
N TYR A 165 17.36 12.46 -4.21
CA TYR A 165 17.45 11.10 -4.77
C TYR A 165 18.88 10.64 -4.97
N GLY A 166 19.75 11.50 -5.48
CA GLY A 166 21.18 11.19 -5.62
C GLY A 166 21.81 10.86 -4.27
N SER A 167 21.50 11.64 -3.23
CA SER A 167 22.01 11.38 -1.88
C SER A 167 21.44 10.10 -1.29
N ALA A 168 20.14 9.84 -1.45
CA ALA A 168 19.51 8.61 -0.97
C ALA A 168 20.09 7.37 -1.64
N ILE A 169 20.27 7.40 -2.96
CA ILE A 169 20.88 6.31 -3.74
C ILE A 169 22.37 6.13 -3.37
N ALA A 170 23.07 7.19 -2.99
CA ALA A 170 24.48 7.13 -2.59
C ALA A 170 24.70 6.51 -1.19
N ILE A 171 23.72 6.56 -0.28
CA ILE A 171 23.84 6.06 1.10
C ILE A 171 24.39 4.63 1.19
N PRO A 172 23.82 3.62 0.49
CA PRO A 172 24.28 2.23 0.59
C PRO A 172 25.77 2.05 0.25
N PHE A 173 26.33 2.90 -0.63
CA PHE A 173 27.72 2.81 -1.07
C PHE A 173 28.71 3.33 -0.03
N VAL A 174 28.30 4.22 0.86
CA VAL A 174 29.14 4.75 1.94
C VAL A 174 29.03 3.95 3.25
N LEU A 175 28.04 3.06 3.37
CA LEU A 175 27.83 2.24 4.56
C LEU A 175 28.88 1.13 4.73
N ARG A 176 29.46 1.00 5.92
CA ARG A 176 30.39 -0.06 6.35
C ARG A 176 29.61 -1.31 6.78
N THR A 177 29.13 -2.05 5.79
CA THR A 177 28.38 -3.30 5.96
C THR A 177 28.70 -4.29 4.84
N SER A 178 28.13 -5.49 4.92
CA SER A 178 28.32 -6.53 3.90
C SER A 178 27.77 -6.10 2.54
N LYS A 179 28.31 -6.66 1.45
CA LYS A 179 27.86 -6.36 0.07
C LYS A 179 26.37 -6.64 -0.12
N ILE A 180 25.85 -7.71 0.49
CA ILE A 180 24.44 -8.06 0.44
C ILE A 180 23.56 -7.04 1.17
N ASN A 181 23.98 -6.54 2.35
CA ASN A 181 23.23 -5.51 3.05
C ASN A 181 23.20 -4.20 2.25
N ARG A 182 24.32 -3.80 1.64
CA ARG A 182 24.36 -2.62 0.75
C ARG A 182 23.39 -2.79 -0.42
N PHE A 183 23.37 -3.97 -1.04
CA PHE A 183 22.45 -4.28 -2.13
C PHE A 183 20.98 -4.20 -1.69
N LEU A 184 20.61 -4.79 -0.54
CA LEU A 184 19.23 -4.76 -0.05
C LEU A 184 18.77 -3.35 0.34
N ILE A 185 19.64 -2.54 0.95
CA ILE A 185 19.34 -1.14 1.26
C ILE A 185 19.19 -0.34 -0.05
N PHE A 186 20.10 -0.53 -1.01
CA PHE A 186 19.98 0.08 -2.33
C PHE A 186 18.68 -0.32 -3.03
N TRP A 187 18.32 -1.60 -3.00
CA TRP A 187 17.10 -2.11 -3.63
C TRP A 187 15.85 -1.52 -2.98
N THR A 188 15.82 -1.42 -1.65
CA THR A 188 14.72 -0.78 -0.91
C THR A 188 14.58 0.70 -1.26
N ILE A 189 15.68 1.46 -1.22
CA ILE A 189 15.68 2.90 -1.55
C ILE A 189 15.33 3.14 -3.02
N GLY A 190 15.92 2.35 -3.92
CA GLY A 190 15.73 2.48 -5.36
C GLY A 190 14.29 2.19 -5.78
N THR A 191 13.68 1.12 -5.24
CA THR A 191 12.26 0.82 -5.49
C THR A 191 11.35 1.88 -4.86
N PHE A 192 11.63 2.33 -3.64
CA PHE A 192 10.87 3.41 -3.01
C PHE A 192 10.85 4.68 -3.88
N ILE A 193 12.03 5.12 -4.37
CA ILE A 193 12.14 6.30 -5.25
C ILE A 193 11.41 6.05 -6.57
N ALA A 194 11.64 4.90 -7.21
CA ALA A 194 11.04 4.57 -8.50
C ALA A 194 9.49 4.58 -8.44
N TYR A 195 8.90 3.95 -7.43
CA TYR A 195 7.43 3.91 -7.30
C TYR A 195 6.86 5.22 -6.78
N THR A 196 7.60 5.99 -5.98
CA THR A 196 7.18 7.35 -5.59
C THR A 196 7.12 8.30 -6.79
N GLN A 197 7.95 8.06 -7.80
CA GLN A 197 7.99 8.84 -9.04
C GLN A 197 7.08 8.32 -10.15
N ALA A 198 6.64 7.06 -10.07
CA ALA A 198 5.62 6.54 -10.99
C ALA A 198 4.33 7.38 -10.88
N GLY A 199 3.70 7.66 -12.02
CA GLY A 199 2.38 8.29 -12.10
C GLY A 199 1.27 7.34 -11.62
N GLU A 200 1.38 6.04 -11.91
CA GLU A 200 0.49 5.02 -11.36
C GLU A 200 0.95 4.62 -9.95
N LYS A 201 0.25 5.08 -8.91
CA LYS A 201 0.58 4.80 -7.50
C LYS A 201 -0.54 4.01 -6.84
N MET A 202 -0.32 2.72 -6.71
CA MET A 202 -1.32 1.80 -6.21
C MET A 202 -0.80 1.00 -5.02
N PRO A 203 -1.67 0.64 -4.05
CA PRO A 203 -1.23 -0.03 -2.83
C PRO A 203 -0.48 -1.35 -3.08
N TRP A 204 -0.82 -2.09 -4.15
CA TRP A 204 -0.13 -3.34 -4.49
C TRP A 204 1.33 -3.15 -4.90
N LEU A 205 1.74 -1.96 -5.33
CA LEU A 205 3.14 -1.69 -5.66
C LEU A 205 4.04 -1.63 -4.42
N LEU A 206 3.45 -1.48 -3.23
CA LEU A 206 4.17 -1.51 -1.95
C LEU A 206 5.00 -2.78 -1.78
N VAL A 207 4.55 -3.92 -2.32
CA VAL A 207 5.27 -5.20 -2.23
C VAL A 207 6.71 -5.10 -2.75
N ASN A 208 6.93 -4.29 -3.80
CA ASN A 208 8.25 -4.13 -4.40
C ASN A 208 9.20 -3.32 -3.50
N VAL A 209 8.65 -2.47 -2.63
CA VAL A 209 9.38 -1.71 -1.61
C VAL A 209 9.59 -2.56 -0.36
N SER A 210 8.55 -3.25 0.11
CA SER A 210 8.59 -4.06 1.34
C SER A 210 9.49 -5.28 1.20
N LEU A 211 9.50 -5.96 0.05
CA LEU A 211 10.23 -7.22 -0.13
C LEU A 211 11.74 -7.13 0.18
N PRO A 212 12.51 -6.19 -0.40
CA PRO A 212 13.93 -6.05 -0.02
C PRO A 212 14.12 -5.67 1.44
N ALA A 213 13.22 -4.86 2.02
CA ALA A 213 13.26 -4.49 3.42
C ALA A 213 13.01 -5.69 4.35
N ILE A 214 12.08 -6.59 3.98
CA ILE A 214 11.80 -7.84 4.69
C ILE A 214 13.05 -8.73 4.71
N ILE A 215 13.72 -8.90 3.57
CA ILE A 215 14.94 -9.70 3.49
C ILE A 215 16.07 -9.08 4.34
N LEU A 216 16.21 -7.74 4.31
CA LEU A 216 17.19 -7.03 5.14
C LEU A 216 16.90 -7.20 6.64
N ALA A 217 15.64 -7.07 7.04
CA ALA A 217 15.20 -7.28 8.41
C ALA A 217 15.44 -8.72 8.86
N ALA A 218 15.07 -9.72 8.04
CA ALA A 218 15.29 -11.12 8.32
C ALA A 218 16.78 -11.45 8.52
N LYS A 219 17.64 -10.96 7.62
CA LYS A 219 19.09 -11.15 7.76
C LYS A 219 19.62 -10.45 9.02
N THR A 220 19.19 -9.23 9.31
CA THR A 220 19.63 -8.47 10.49
C THR A 220 19.21 -9.18 11.78
N LEU A 221 17.98 -9.69 11.84
CA LEU A 221 17.48 -10.48 12.95
C LEU A 221 18.29 -11.77 13.11
N ASN A 222 18.59 -12.48 12.02
CA ASN A 222 19.45 -13.65 12.06
C ASN A 222 20.83 -13.33 12.64
N ASP A 223 21.48 -12.25 12.17
CA ASP A 223 22.79 -11.83 12.66
C ASP A 223 22.73 -11.52 14.17
N VAL A 224 21.65 -10.89 14.65
CA VAL A 224 21.43 -10.63 16.08
C VAL A 224 21.23 -11.93 16.87
N VAL A 225 20.32 -12.79 16.44
CA VAL A 225 20.01 -14.08 17.09
C VAL A 225 21.25 -14.95 17.22
N MET A 226 22.04 -15.06 16.15
CA MET A 226 23.26 -15.87 16.11
C MET A 226 24.41 -15.26 16.92
N SER A 227 24.38 -13.95 17.17
CA SER A 227 25.39 -13.29 18.01
C SER A 227 25.16 -13.49 19.51
N ILE A 228 23.94 -13.86 19.93
CA ILE A 228 23.57 -13.93 21.35
C ILE A 228 24.06 -15.24 21.97
N ASN A 229 24.77 -15.16 23.10
CA ASN A 229 25.08 -16.31 23.94
C ASN A 229 23.89 -16.63 24.83
N TRP A 230 22.99 -17.47 24.31
CA TRP A 230 21.71 -17.83 24.93
C TRP A 230 21.87 -18.44 26.33
N SER A 231 22.88 -19.29 26.54
CA SER A 231 23.09 -19.94 27.84
C SER A 231 23.44 -18.93 28.93
N ASN A 232 24.32 -17.96 28.63
CA ASN A 232 24.66 -16.88 29.54
C ASN A 232 23.50 -15.90 29.74
N ALA A 233 22.78 -15.56 28.67
CA ALA A 233 21.61 -14.67 28.73
C ALA A 233 20.53 -15.20 29.68
N ILE A 234 20.17 -16.48 29.55
CA ILE A 234 19.18 -17.13 30.42
C ILE A 234 19.69 -17.17 31.86
N ARG A 235 20.93 -17.63 32.08
CA ARG A 235 21.53 -17.73 33.43
C ARG A 235 21.59 -16.38 34.14
N ARG A 236 21.84 -15.29 33.42
CA ARG A 236 21.94 -13.92 33.97
C ARG A 236 20.59 -13.20 34.06
N ARG A 237 19.48 -13.92 33.90
CA ARG A 237 18.09 -13.43 33.99
C ARG A 237 17.74 -12.37 32.94
N ALA A 238 18.30 -12.45 31.74
CA ALA A 238 17.94 -11.54 30.65
C ALA A 238 16.48 -11.69 30.19
N ALA A 239 15.81 -12.79 30.57
CA ALA A 239 14.38 -13.02 30.33
C ALA A 239 13.47 -11.90 30.90
N PHE A 240 13.92 -11.14 31.90
CA PHE A 240 13.17 -9.96 32.37
C PHE A 240 12.96 -8.90 31.28
N ALA A 241 13.78 -8.89 30.22
CA ALA A 241 13.56 -8.04 29.05
C ALA A 241 12.21 -8.31 28.38
N LEU A 242 11.67 -9.54 28.45
CA LEU A 242 10.34 -9.88 27.91
C LEU A 242 9.22 -9.09 28.57
N VAL A 243 9.41 -8.62 29.80
CA VAL A 243 8.44 -7.80 30.54
C VAL A 243 8.86 -6.33 30.54
N GLY A 244 10.14 -6.07 30.78
CA GLY A 244 10.68 -4.71 30.87
C GLY A 244 10.55 -3.92 29.57
N VAL A 245 10.79 -4.55 28.41
CA VAL A 245 10.72 -3.87 27.11
C VAL A 245 9.28 -3.49 26.74
N PRO A 246 8.26 -4.37 26.85
CA PRO A 246 6.87 -3.94 26.66
C PRO A 246 6.44 -2.81 27.61
N ILE A 247 6.78 -2.90 28.90
CA ILE A 247 6.45 -1.83 29.87
C ILE A 247 7.13 -0.52 29.48
N PHE A 248 8.40 -0.58 29.04
CA PHE A 248 9.12 0.60 28.56
C PHE A 248 8.37 1.28 27.42
N TYR A 249 7.94 0.52 26.40
CA TYR A 249 7.16 1.06 25.29
C TYR A 249 5.77 1.56 25.72
N LEU A 250 5.11 0.91 26.68
CA LEU A 250 3.82 1.37 27.21
C LEU A 250 3.95 2.70 27.98
N LEU A 251 5.03 2.87 28.75
CA LEU A 251 5.32 4.12 29.45
C LEU A 251 5.67 5.25 28.47
N LEU A 252 6.46 4.96 27.42
CA LEU A 252 6.70 5.90 26.32
C LEU A 252 5.40 6.23 25.57
N TRP A 253 4.54 5.25 25.32
CA TRP A 253 3.25 5.49 24.70
C TRP A 253 2.39 6.43 25.56
N LYS A 254 2.35 6.23 26.88
CA LYS A 254 1.61 7.10 27.80
C LYS A 254 2.12 8.54 27.78
N ILE A 255 3.43 8.76 27.83
CA ILE A 255 3.99 10.13 27.86
C ILE A 255 3.74 10.87 26.54
N VAL A 256 3.81 10.15 25.41
CA VAL A 256 3.67 10.75 24.09
C VAL A 256 2.20 10.97 23.70
N PHE A 257 1.31 10.03 24.02
CA PHE A 257 -0.04 10.02 23.43
C PHE A 257 -1.19 10.23 24.41
N HIS A 258 -1.02 9.97 25.70
CA HIS A 258 -2.12 10.14 26.67
C HIS A 258 -2.12 11.50 27.36
N ASP A 259 -3.32 11.98 27.66
CA ASP A 259 -3.51 13.07 28.61
C ASP A 259 -3.13 12.57 30.02
N LEU A 260 -2.19 13.27 30.65
CA LEU A 260 -1.68 12.96 31.99
C LEU A 260 -2.54 13.62 33.09
N GLY A 261 -3.62 14.30 32.70
CA GLY A 261 -4.49 15.05 33.59
C GLY A 261 -3.96 16.46 33.84
N THR A 262 -4.55 17.15 34.81
CA THR A 262 -4.24 18.54 35.15
C THR A 262 -3.75 18.70 36.59
N GLY A 263 -2.93 19.73 36.84
CA GLY A 263 -2.45 20.10 38.17
C GLY A 263 -1.67 19.00 38.88
N GLY A 264 -2.04 18.68 40.12
CA GLY A 264 -1.33 17.69 40.94
C GLY A 264 -1.36 16.26 40.37
N ARG A 265 -2.42 15.89 39.63
CA ARG A 265 -2.49 14.57 38.96
C ARG A 265 -1.47 14.46 37.84
N GLN A 266 -1.34 15.50 37.02
CA GLN A 266 -0.33 15.57 35.97
C GLN A 266 1.09 15.41 36.52
N PHE A 267 1.38 16.11 37.63
CA PHE A 267 2.66 15.99 38.31
C PHE A 267 2.90 14.54 38.74
N ALA A 268 1.98 13.95 39.51
CA ALA A 268 2.13 12.59 40.01
C ALA A 268 2.29 11.54 38.90
N SER A 269 1.47 11.59 37.85
CA SER A 269 1.55 10.65 36.72
C SER A 269 2.84 10.82 35.92
N THR A 270 3.28 12.06 35.69
CA THR A 270 4.53 12.34 34.96
C THR A 270 5.72 11.79 35.73
N TRP A 271 5.83 12.10 37.02
CA TRP A 271 6.93 11.62 37.86
C TRP A 271 6.89 10.10 38.06
N ALA A 272 5.71 9.49 38.18
CA ALA A 272 5.59 8.03 38.23
C ALA A 272 6.08 7.37 36.92
N ILE A 273 5.72 7.92 35.77
CA ILE A 273 6.20 7.44 34.46
C ILE A 273 7.72 7.61 34.36
N LEU A 274 8.26 8.77 34.70
CA LEU A 274 9.70 9.04 34.66
C LEU A 274 10.48 8.14 35.63
N ALA A 275 9.98 7.90 36.83
CA ALA A 275 10.56 6.97 37.79
C ALA A 275 10.53 5.53 37.24
N GLY A 276 9.41 5.10 36.63
CA GLY A 276 9.29 3.81 35.98
C GLY A 276 10.28 3.63 34.83
N LEU A 277 10.41 4.63 33.95
CA LEU A 277 11.40 4.64 32.88
C LEU A 277 12.83 4.60 33.45
N GLY A 278 13.11 5.37 34.50
CA GLY A 278 14.40 5.37 35.21
C GLY A 278 14.76 3.99 35.76
N LEU A 279 13.83 3.31 36.42
CA LEU A 279 14.02 1.94 36.91
C LEU A 279 14.28 0.94 35.79
N LEU A 280 13.58 1.06 34.66
CA LEU A 280 13.81 0.20 33.50
C LEU A 280 15.18 0.45 32.86
N LEU A 281 15.62 1.71 32.78
CA LEU A 281 16.97 2.08 32.31
C LEU A 281 18.06 1.57 33.27
N LEU A 282 17.83 1.64 34.59
CA LEU A 282 18.71 1.02 35.58
C LEU A 282 18.75 -0.51 35.41
N GLY A 283 17.61 -1.15 35.17
CA GLY A 283 17.53 -2.57 34.86
C GLY A 283 18.33 -2.93 33.61
N LEU A 284 18.24 -2.12 32.55
CA LEU A 284 19.04 -2.25 31.34
C LEU A 284 20.54 -2.07 31.62
N GLN A 285 20.92 -1.10 32.45
CA GLN A 285 22.31 -0.88 32.86
C GLN A 285 22.86 -2.07 33.67
N VAL A 286 22.05 -2.68 34.54
CA VAL A 286 22.42 -3.92 35.24
C VAL A 286 22.56 -5.09 34.26
N LEU A 287 21.72 -5.14 33.22
CA LEU A 287 21.87 -6.14 32.17
C LEU A 287 23.18 -5.92 31.39
N PHE A 288 23.53 -4.67 31.08
CA PHE A 288 24.80 -4.30 30.44
C PHE A 288 26.01 -4.78 31.23
N SER A 289 26.00 -4.63 32.57
CA SER A 289 27.11 -5.08 33.40
C SER A 289 27.20 -6.60 33.51
N ARG A 290 26.09 -7.33 33.34
CA ARG A 290 26.05 -8.81 33.50
C ARG A 290 26.39 -9.58 32.23
N ILE A 291 25.91 -9.14 31.07
CA ILE A 291 26.05 -9.87 29.79
C ILE A 291 26.76 -9.05 28.71
N GLY A 292 27.09 -7.79 28.98
CA GLY A 292 27.69 -6.88 28.01
C GLY A 292 26.64 -6.11 27.19
N ARG A 293 27.00 -4.90 26.76
CA ARG A 293 26.11 -3.97 26.03
C ARG A 293 25.56 -4.58 24.74
N SER A 294 26.40 -5.21 23.94
CA SER A 294 26.01 -5.79 22.64
C SER A 294 24.95 -6.89 22.81
N GLN A 295 25.18 -7.80 23.76
CA GLN A 295 24.25 -8.91 24.06
C GLN A 295 22.91 -8.40 24.58
N ALA A 296 22.95 -7.46 25.53
CA ALA A 296 21.74 -6.88 26.10
C ALA A 296 20.91 -6.09 25.08
N LEU A 297 21.55 -5.27 24.25
CA LEU A 297 20.87 -4.55 23.16
C LEU A 297 20.32 -5.52 22.10
N GLY A 298 21.03 -6.61 21.81
CA GLY A 298 20.53 -7.68 20.96
C GLY A 298 19.24 -8.29 21.50
N ILE A 299 19.19 -8.62 22.79
CA ILE A 299 17.99 -9.15 23.45
C ILE A 299 16.85 -8.14 23.44
N VAL A 300 17.11 -6.88 23.81
CA VAL A 300 16.09 -5.80 23.74
C VAL A 300 15.56 -5.69 22.32
N GLY A 301 16.44 -5.67 21.32
CA GLY A 301 16.07 -5.66 19.91
C GLY A 301 15.19 -6.84 19.52
N LEU A 302 15.49 -8.07 19.95
CA LEU A 302 14.64 -9.23 19.66
C LEU A 302 13.26 -9.13 20.31
N VAL A 303 13.16 -8.65 21.55
CA VAL A 303 11.85 -8.44 22.18
C VAL A 303 11.05 -7.37 21.44
N THR A 304 11.70 -6.27 21.02
CA THR A 304 11.10 -5.26 20.14
C THR A 304 10.62 -5.87 18.83
N ALA A 305 11.39 -6.78 18.22
CA ALA A 305 11.00 -7.48 16.99
C ALA A 305 9.69 -8.26 17.18
N VAL A 306 9.55 -8.99 18.28
CA VAL A 306 8.35 -9.77 18.59
C VAL A 306 7.13 -8.84 18.77
N LEU A 307 7.29 -7.71 19.43
CA LEU A 307 6.21 -6.72 19.58
C LEU A 307 5.77 -6.15 18.23
N LEU A 308 6.72 -5.76 17.39
CA LEU A 308 6.44 -5.23 16.05
C LEU A 308 5.83 -6.29 15.14
N PHE A 309 6.26 -7.56 15.24
CA PHE A 309 5.62 -8.68 14.56
C PHE A 309 4.15 -8.81 14.96
N GLY A 310 3.83 -8.69 16.25
CA GLY A 310 2.45 -8.69 16.74
C GLY A 310 1.61 -7.56 16.14
N LEU A 311 2.18 -6.36 16.00
CA LEU A 311 1.52 -5.22 15.35
C LEU A 311 1.33 -5.44 13.83
N THR A 312 2.34 -5.96 13.13
CA THR A 312 2.24 -6.29 11.70
C THR A 312 1.18 -7.37 11.46
N PHE A 313 1.20 -8.44 12.26
CA PHE A 313 0.21 -9.50 12.20
C PHE A 313 -1.19 -8.97 12.44
N ARG A 314 -1.37 -8.13 13.47
CA ARG A 314 -2.65 -7.47 13.76
C ARG A 314 -3.14 -6.64 12.58
N ALA A 315 -2.28 -5.79 12.01
CA ALA A 315 -2.65 -4.94 10.88
C ALA A 315 -3.06 -5.77 9.65
N GLY A 316 -2.30 -6.83 9.34
CA GLY A 316 -2.64 -7.77 8.27
C GLY A 316 -3.95 -8.52 8.55
N TRP A 317 -4.16 -8.98 9.78
CA TRP A 317 -5.39 -9.68 10.16
C TRP A 317 -6.63 -8.79 10.02
N ILE A 318 -6.56 -7.56 10.51
CA ILE A 318 -7.66 -6.59 10.37
C ILE A 318 -7.94 -6.33 8.90
N ALA A 319 -6.90 -6.10 8.09
CA ALA A 319 -7.05 -5.79 6.68
C ALA A 319 -7.62 -6.95 5.86
N SER A 320 -7.19 -8.17 6.13
CA SER A 320 -7.64 -9.33 5.34
C SER A 320 -8.95 -9.94 5.82
N TYR A 321 -9.22 -9.95 7.14
CA TYR A 321 -10.32 -10.73 7.71
C TYR A 321 -11.40 -9.90 8.40
N GLN A 322 -11.08 -8.75 9.00
CA GLN A 322 -12.10 -7.92 9.67
C GLN A 322 -12.72 -6.91 8.72
N ASN A 323 -11.89 -6.27 7.89
CA ASN A 323 -12.28 -5.25 6.93
C ASN A 323 -12.19 -5.77 5.48
N GLY A 324 -12.26 -7.08 5.27
CA GLY A 324 -11.98 -7.71 3.97
C GLY A 324 -12.90 -7.26 2.83
N ASP A 325 -14.11 -6.80 3.14
CA ASP A 325 -15.11 -6.31 2.19
C ASP A 325 -15.51 -4.84 2.45
N VAL A 326 -14.98 -4.19 3.50
CA VAL A 326 -15.19 -2.76 3.81
C VAL A 326 -13.87 -1.97 3.72
N PRO A 327 -13.75 -0.91 2.89
CA PRO A 327 -12.49 -0.24 2.56
C PRO A 327 -12.05 0.73 3.68
N ARG A 328 -11.92 0.21 4.90
CA ARG A 328 -11.36 0.94 6.06
C ARG A 328 -9.84 0.93 6.07
N GLU A 329 -9.22 0.15 5.20
CA GLU A 329 -7.77 0.07 5.07
C GLU A 329 -7.31 0.83 3.83
N MET A 330 -6.26 1.62 3.98
CA MET A 330 -5.62 2.37 2.89
C MET A 330 -5.00 1.45 1.82
N LEU A 331 -4.87 0.14 2.11
CA LEU A 331 -4.51 -0.89 1.13
C LEU A 331 -5.61 -1.14 0.08
N VAL A 332 -6.84 -0.69 0.33
CA VAL A 332 -7.98 -0.86 -0.56
C VAL A 332 -8.28 0.46 -1.27
N TYR A 333 -7.87 0.56 -2.53
CA TYR A 333 -8.10 1.76 -3.33
C TYR A 333 -9.56 1.90 -3.79
N THR A 334 -10.24 0.80 -4.10
CA THR A 334 -11.67 0.71 -4.46
C THR A 334 -12.06 -0.76 -4.44
N GLN A 335 -13.26 -1.09 -3.97
CA GLN A 335 -13.77 -2.45 -4.03
C GLN A 335 -15.30 -2.50 -4.19
N THR A 336 -15.79 -3.69 -4.57
CA THR A 336 -17.23 -4.03 -4.56
C THR A 336 -17.76 -4.03 -3.13
N SER A 337 -18.99 -3.53 -2.95
CA SER A 337 -19.63 -3.52 -1.64
C SER A 337 -20.29 -4.87 -1.29
N PRO A 338 -20.53 -5.14 0.01
CA PRO A 338 -21.35 -6.26 0.47
C PRO A 338 -22.79 -6.22 -0.06
N ASP A 339 -23.32 -5.04 -0.41
CA ASP A 339 -24.66 -4.90 -0.97
C ASP A 339 -24.77 -5.62 -2.32
N LEU A 340 -23.70 -5.59 -3.12
CA LEU A 340 -23.65 -6.28 -4.40
C LEU A 340 -23.58 -7.80 -4.25
N HIS A 341 -22.91 -8.28 -3.21
CA HIS A 341 -22.87 -9.72 -2.91
C HIS A 341 -24.27 -10.20 -2.52
N ARG A 342 -24.95 -9.46 -1.62
CA ARG A 342 -26.33 -9.75 -1.22
C ARG A 342 -27.29 -9.68 -2.41
N LEU A 343 -27.17 -8.66 -3.27
CA LEU A 343 -27.98 -8.56 -4.47
C LEU A 343 -27.71 -9.71 -5.45
N ALA A 344 -26.46 -10.13 -5.64
CA ALA A 344 -26.16 -11.29 -6.48
C ALA A 344 -26.81 -12.58 -5.94
N ASP A 345 -26.82 -12.77 -4.62
CA ASP A 345 -27.50 -13.89 -3.97
C ASP A 345 -29.04 -13.79 -4.10
N GLU A 346 -29.61 -12.60 -3.99
CA GLU A 346 -31.04 -12.36 -4.22
C GLU A 346 -31.46 -12.66 -5.66
N ILE A 347 -30.66 -12.23 -6.64
CA ILE A 347 -30.89 -12.54 -8.06
C ILE A 347 -30.86 -14.06 -8.26
N GLU A 348 -29.87 -14.75 -7.67
CA GLU A 348 -29.76 -16.20 -7.75
C GLU A 348 -30.94 -16.94 -7.09
N GLN A 349 -31.41 -16.48 -5.93
CA GLN A 349 -32.58 -17.05 -5.26
C GLN A 349 -33.85 -16.82 -6.08
N THR A 350 -34.05 -15.60 -6.58
CA THR A 350 -35.21 -15.23 -7.40
C THR A 350 -35.23 -16.03 -8.70
N ALA A 351 -34.08 -16.17 -9.37
CA ALA A 351 -33.94 -16.94 -10.61
C ALA A 351 -34.29 -18.43 -10.42
N ARG A 352 -34.03 -19.02 -9.25
CA ARG A 352 -34.43 -20.41 -8.97
C ARG A 352 -35.94 -20.60 -8.94
N LEU A 353 -36.72 -19.54 -8.68
CA LEU A 353 -38.17 -19.58 -8.61
C LEU A 353 -38.83 -19.38 -9.98
N THR A 354 -38.11 -18.83 -10.97
CA THR A 354 -38.65 -18.49 -12.31
C THR A 354 -38.67 -19.68 -13.30
N GLY A 355 -38.57 -20.92 -12.81
CA GLY A 355 -38.63 -22.15 -13.62
C GLY A 355 -37.36 -22.45 -14.44
N ASP A 356 -36.83 -21.47 -15.17
CA ASP A 356 -35.52 -21.54 -15.84
C ASP A 356 -34.58 -20.48 -15.28
N ARG A 357 -33.73 -20.92 -14.35
CA ARG A 357 -32.75 -20.08 -13.65
C ARG A 357 -31.91 -19.24 -14.59
N SER A 358 -31.52 -19.78 -15.75
CA SER A 358 -30.57 -19.12 -16.63
C SER A 358 -31.17 -17.99 -17.48
N LYS A 359 -32.51 -17.96 -17.60
CA LYS A 359 -33.24 -17.08 -18.52
C LYS A 359 -33.90 -15.87 -17.87
N ILE A 360 -33.70 -15.68 -16.56
CA ILE A 360 -34.16 -14.45 -15.90
C ILE A 360 -33.60 -13.24 -16.65
N LYS A 361 -34.47 -12.28 -16.97
CA LYS A 361 -34.16 -11.13 -17.81
C LYS A 361 -33.72 -9.96 -16.94
N ILE A 362 -32.45 -9.59 -17.06
CA ILE A 362 -31.81 -8.57 -16.22
C ILE A 362 -31.33 -7.42 -17.10
N ALA A 363 -31.54 -6.18 -16.67
CA ALA A 363 -30.94 -4.99 -17.24
C ALA A 363 -29.90 -4.40 -16.27
N ILE A 364 -28.70 -4.14 -16.77
CA ILE A 364 -27.60 -3.54 -16.01
C ILE A 364 -27.16 -2.26 -16.74
N ASP A 365 -27.28 -1.14 -16.04
CA ASP A 365 -26.68 0.12 -16.45
C ASP A 365 -25.15 0.06 -16.24
N ILE A 366 -24.39 0.37 -17.29
CA ILE A 366 -22.92 0.32 -17.27
C ILE A 366 -22.25 1.70 -17.20
N ARG A 367 -23.01 2.79 -17.04
CA ARG A 367 -22.47 4.15 -16.82
C ARG A 367 -21.41 4.13 -15.71
N ASP A 368 -20.35 4.93 -15.85
CA ASP A 368 -19.22 5.00 -14.89
C ASP A 368 -18.50 3.63 -14.70
N ALA A 369 -18.42 2.85 -15.77
CA ALA A 369 -17.80 1.52 -15.81
C ALA A 369 -18.46 0.51 -14.82
N PHE A 370 -19.79 0.55 -14.70
CA PHE A 370 -20.59 -0.32 -13.82
C PHE A 370 -20.72 -1.77 -14.30
N SER A 371 -20.14 -2.11 -15.45
CA SER A 371 -20.18 -3.48 -16.00
C SER A 371 -19.50 -4.51 -15.10
N TRP A 372 -18.42 -4.13 -14.40
CA TRP A 372 -17.79 -4.94 -13.37
C TRP A 372 -18.33 -4.56 -11.98
N PRO A 373 -18.71 -5.53 -11.11
CA PRO A 373 -18.46 -6.97 -11.23
C PRO A 373 -19.63 -7.78 -11.84
N TRP A 374 -20.67 -7.14 -12.37
CA TRP A 374 -21.86 -7.83 -12.88
C TRP A 374 -21.56 -8.84 -13.98
N GLN A 375 -20.59 -8.57 -14.87
CA GLN A 375 -20.12 -9.54 -15.85
C GLN A 375 -19.66 -10.87 -15.23
N TRP A 376 -19.08 -10.84 -14.03
CA TRP A 376 -18.65 -12.04 -13.32
C TRP A 376 -19.80 -12.73 -12.59
N TYR A 377 -20.56 -11.98 -11.79
CA TYR A 377 -21.68 -12.53 -11.02
C TYR A 377 -22.76 -13.11 -11.93
N LEU A 378 -23.01 -12.45 -13.06
CA LEU A 378 -24.07 -12.81 -13.98
C LEU A 378 -23.61 -13.70 -15.15
N ARG A 379 -22.36 -14.19 -15.15
CA ARG A 379 -21.77 -14.98 -16.26
C ARG A 379 -22.52 -16.27 -16.65
N ARG A 380 -23.46 -16.72 -15.82
CA ARG A 380 -24.26 -17.94 -16.03
C ARG A 380 -25.67 -17.66 -16.56
N TYR A 381 -26.08 -16.39 -16.63
CA TYR A 381 -27.39 -15.98 -17.14
C TYR A 381 -27.27 -15.61 -18.62
N THR A 382 -28.26 -16.01 -19.42
CA THR A 382 -28.24 -15.84 -20.88
C THR A 382 -29.02 -14.62 -21.36
N GLN A 383 -29.77 -13.96 -20.48
CA GLN A 383 -30.67 -12.85 -20.80
C GLN A 383 -30.32 -11.56 -20.04
N VAL A 384 -29.03 -11.22 -19.99
CA VAL A 384 -28.53 -9.99 -19.34
C VAL A 384 -28.24 -8.94 -20.40
N ALA A 385 -28.89 -7.78 -20.31
CA ALA A 385 -28.60 -6.62 -21.14
C ALA A 385 -27.68 -5.66 -20.38
N PHE A 386 -26.61 -5.21 -21.03
CA PHE A 386 -25.72 -4.17 -20.54
C PHE A 386 -25.88 -2.96 -21.45
N ALA A 387 -26.30 -1.82 -20.90
CA ALA A 387 -26.55 -0.59 -21.66
C ALA A 387 -25.88 0.60 -20.96
N ASP A 388 -25.19 1.43 -21.75
CA ASP A 388 -24.52 2.63 -21.25
C ASP A 388 -25.44 3.83 -21.45
N HIS A 389 -25.90 4.42 -20.35
CA HIS A 389 -26.84 5.54 -20.36
C HIS A 389 -26.12 6.83 -19.93
N GLN A 390 -24.94 7.10 -20.48
CA GLN A 390 -24.19 8.32 -20.18
C GLN A 390 -24.82 9.57 -20.82
N GLU A 391 -25.40 9.42 -22.02
CA GLU A 391 -25.98 10.54 -22.81
C GLU A 391 -27.49 10.40 -23.07
N ASP A 392 -28.06 9.21 -22.82
CA ASP A 392 -29.46 8.88 -23.12
C ASP A 392 -30.32 8.76 -21.85
N GLU A 393 -31.65 8.90 -22.00
CA GLU A 393 -32.59 8.50 -20.96
C GLU A 393 -32.46 6.99 -20.69
N VAL A 394 -32.58 6.59 -19.42
CA VAL A 394 -32.53 5.17 -19.06
C VAL A 394 -33.89 4.55 -19.38
N GLU A 395 -33.96 3.81 -20.48
CA GLU A 395 -35.14 3.03 -20.84
C GLU A 395 -34.92 1.55 -20.52
N VAL A 396 -35.67 1.04 -19.55
CA VAL A 396 -35.68 -0.39 -19.21
C VAL A 396 -36.76 -1.05 -20.06
N GLY A 397 -36.39 -2.03 -20.87
CA GLY A 397 -37.36 -2.74 -21.70
C GLY A 397 -38.46 -3.42 -20.88
N ASP A 398 -39.69 -3.41 -21.40
CA ASP A 398 -40.90 -3.97 -20.74
C ASP A 398 -40.78 -5.46 -20.40
N ASP A 399 -39.87 -6.16 -21.05
CA ASP A 399 -39.65 -7.60 -20.84
C ASP A 399 -38.66 -7.91 -19.72
N ARG A 400 -38.04 -6.89 -19.08
CA ARG A 400 -37.06 -7.06 -18.02
C ARG A 400 -37.74 -7.30 -16.68
N LEU A 401 -37.11 -8.13 -15.85
CA LEU A 401 -37.65 -8.50 -14.54
C LEU A 401 -36.87 -7.83 -13.40
N ILE A 402 -35.57 -7.56 -13.63
CA ILE A 402 -34.67 -6.90 -12.67
C ILE A 402 -33.90 -5.83 -13.43
N ALA A 403 -33.84 -4.62 -12.87
CA ALA A 403 -33.03 -3.52 -13.39
C ALA A 403 -32.10 -2.99 -12.31
N VAL A 404 -30.80 -2.88 -12.62
CA VAL A 404 -29.80 -2.24 -11.75
C VAL A 404 -29.31 -0.99 -12.45
N ILE A 405 -29.68 0.17 -11.92
CA ILE A 405 -29.43 1.48 -12.51
C ILE A 405 -28.41 2.26 -11.67
N ASN A 406 -27.51 3.00 -12.30
CA ASN A 406 -26.55 3.86 -11.61
C ASN A 406 -27.30 5.02 -10.91
N ALA A 407 -26.95 5.32 -9.66
CA ALA A 407 -27.60 6.41 -8.91
C ALA A 407 -27.46 7.79 -9.57
N ASN A 408 -26.39 8.01 -10.35
CA ASN A 408 -26.20 9.23 -11.13
C ASN A 408 -27.27 9.42 -12.23
N ASN A 409 -27.92 8.32 -12.66
CA ASN A 409 -29.03 8.35 -13.61
C ASN A 409 -30.41 8.46 -12.92
N ASN A 410 -30.53 8.03 -11.67
CA ASN A 410 -31.80 7.98 -10.93
C ASN A 410 -32.18 9.30 -10.25
N VAL A 411 -31.80 10.47 -10.78
CA VAL A 411 -32.29 11.76 -10.27
C VAL A 411 -33.71 12.00 -10.79
N LYS A 412 -34.64 11.14 -10.35
CA LYS A 412 -36.13 11.20 -10.38
C LYS A 412 -36.88 11.53 -11.68
N THR A 413 -36.24 11.83 -12.81
CA THR A 413 -36.94 12.21 -14.07
C THR A 413 -36.38 11.60 -15.36
N VAL A 414 -35.32 10.78 -15.29
CA VAL A 414 -34.58 10.30 -16.48
C VAL A 414 -34.74 8.79 -16.73
N THR A 415 -35.33 8.03 -15.78
CA THR A 415 -35.52 6.58 -15.92
C THR A 415 -36.97 6.25 -16.22
N LYS A 416 -37.25 5.77 -17.44
CA LYS A 416 -38.55 5.18 -17.79
C LYS A 416 -38.53 3.70 -17.40
N LEU A 417 -39.21 3.40 -16.31
CA LEU A 417 -39.46 2.03 -15.86
C LEU A 417 -40.84 1.57 -16.36
N PRO A 418 -40.98 0.30 -16.77
CA PRO A 418 -42.29 -0.28 -17.07
C PRO A 418 -43.21 -0.27 -15.84
N ASP A 419 -44.52 -0.31 -16.07
CA ASP A 419 -45.51 -0.46 -15.01
C ASP A 419 -45.29 -1.76 -14.21
N GLY A 420 -45.50 -1.72 -12.90
CA GLY A 420 -45.34 -2.88 -12.01
C GLY A 420 -43.93 -3.04 -11.41
N PHE A 421 -42.99 -2.14 -11.70
CA PHE A 421 -41.70 -2.11 -10.99
C PHE A 421 -41.82 -1.48 -9.60
N SER A 422 -41.05 -2.01 -8.64
CA SER A 422 -40.91 -1.46 -7.29
C SER A 422 -40.34 -0.03 -7.28
N ASP A 423 -40.51 0.72 -6.19
CA ASP A 423 -39.98 2.09 -6.02
C ASP A 423 -38.43 2.23 -6.07
N GLY A 424 -37.71 1.11 -6.13
CA GLY A 424 -36.25 1.06 -6.23
C GLY A 424 -35.57 1.08 -4.87
N ARG A 425 -34.68 0.11 -4.65
CA ARG A 425 -33.87 0.03 -3.42
C ARG A 425 -32.45 0.54 -3.71
N ARG A 426 -32.03 1.58 -2.98
CA ARG A 426 -30.66 2.09 -3.04
C ARG A 426 -29.69 1.07 -2.45
N LEU A 427 -28.56 0.88 -3.11
CA LEU A 427 -27.47 -0.02 -2.74
C LEU A 427 -26.15 0.67 -3.01
N VAL A 428 -25.14 0.45 -2.16
CA VAL A 428 -23.78 0.90 -2.47
C VAL A 428 -23.24 -0.02 -3.55
N HIS A 429 -22.75 0.51 -4.67
CA HIS A 429 -22.19 -0.32 -5.75
C HIS A 429 -20.71 -0.62 -5.52
N ARG A 430 -19.90 0.44 -5.45
CA ARG A 430 -18.47 0.41 -5.13
C ARG A 430 -18.19 1.41 -4.04
N TRP A 431 -17.16 1.14 -3.25
CA TRP A 431 -16.70 2.04 -2.20
C TRP A 431 -15.19 2.02 -2.06
N TRP A 432 -14.62 3.11 -1.55
CA TRP A 432 -13.18 3.28 -1.38
C TRP A 432 -12.81 4.03 -0.10
N PHE A 433 -11.53 3.91 0.26
CA PHE A 433 -10.93 4.58 1.39
C PHE A 433 -10.95 6.11 1.19
N PRO A 434 -11.30 6.91 2.21
CA PRO A 434 -11.33 8.37 2.09
C PRO A 434 -9.93 8.96 1.88
N GLU A 435 -9.73 9.69 0.78
CA GLU A 435 -8.42 10.16 0.33
C GLU A 435 -8.06 11.59 0.78
N LEU A 436 -8.65 12.10 1.86
CA LEU A 436 -8.35 13.44 2.39
C LEU A 436 -6.87 13.66 2.74
N TYR A 437 -6.13 12.57 2.98
CA TYR A 437 -4.69 12.68 3.16
C TYR A 437 -3.98 13.29 1.96
N ARG A 438 -4.54 13.23 0.73
CA ARG A 438 -3.94 13.78 -0.50
C ARG A 438 -3.77 15.29 -0.46
N GLU A 439 -4.55 15.98 0.37
CA GLU A 439 -4.54 17.45 0.48
C GLU A 439 -3.38 17.97 1.34
N LEU A 440 -2.60 17.11 1.99
CA LEU A 440 -1.45 17.54 2.80
C LEU A 440 -0.32 18.05 1.92
N THR A 441 0.01 19.34 2.09
CA THR A 441 1.23 19.94 1.55
C THR A 441 2.46 19.40 2.28
N PRO A 442 3.67 19.44 1.68
CA PRO A 442 4.90 19.06 2.38
C PRO A 442 5.07 19.79 3.72
N GLU A 443 4.77 21.08 3.78
CA GLU A 443 4.81 21.90 5.00
C GLU A 443 3.88 21.33 6.08
N THR A 444 2.59 21.20 5.78
CA THR A 444 1.59 20.68 6.74
C THR A 444 1.89 19.25 7.17
N PHE A 445 2.45 18.43 6.28
CA PHE A 445 2.93 17.09 6.62
C PHE A 445 4.04 17.13 7.69
N PHE A 446 5.07 17.97 7.51
CA PHE A 446 6.16 18.09 8.49
C PHE A 446 5.71 18.76 9.79
N GLU A 447 4.87 19.78 9.73
CA GLU A 447 4.24 20.36 10.93
C GLU A 447 3.45 19.33 11.72
N THR A 448 2.71 18.46 11.01
CA THR A 448 1.95 17.38 11.63
C THR A 448 2.86 16.43 12.38
N LEU A 449 4.14 16.27 12.04
CA LEU A 449 5.09 15.45 12.80
C LEU A 449 5.55 16.09 14.12
N ILE A 450 5.26 17.36 14.36
CA ILE A 450 5.70 18.12 15.54
C ILE A 450 4.50 18.51 16.41
N ASP A 451 3.38 18.87 15.79
CA ASP A 451 2.16 19.27 16.50
C ASP A 451 1.36 18.06 16.97
N ARG A 452 1.49 17.75 18.27
CA ARG A 452 0.77 16.67 18.95
C ARG A 452 -0.75 16.78 18.80
N ASN A 453 -1.31 17.97 18.67
CA ASN A 453 -2.77 18.15 18.57
C ASN A 453 -3.32 17.55 17.27
N ARG A 454 -2.50 17.45 16.22
CA ARG A 454 -2.88 16.87 14.92
C ARG A 454 -2.83 15.34 14.91
N TRP A 455 -2.29 14.69 15.95
CA TRP A 455 -2.10 13.24 15.97
C TRP A 455 -3.34 12.43 16.36
N LYS A 456 -4.34 13.05 16.98
CA LYS A 456 -5.50 12.34 17.53
C LYS A 456 -6.19 11.47 16.48
N GLY A 457 -6.45 12.01 15.28
CA GLY A 457 -7.05 11.26 14.18
C GLY A 457 -6.16 10.13 13.67
N SER A 458 -4.86 10.39 13.51
CA SER A 458 -3.88 9.38 13.08
C SER A 458 -3.77 8.22 14.06
N ILE A 459 -3.82 8.50 15.38
CA ILE A 459 -3.77 7.46 16.42
C ILE A 459 -5.07 6.66 16.44
N ASP A 460 -6.23 7.31 16.34
CA ASP A 460 -7.53 6.64 16.29
C ASP A 460 -7.61 5.68 15.09
N TYR A 461 -7.08 6.09 13.94
CA TYR A 461 -6.96 5.23 12.77
C TYR A 461 -5.93 4.11 12.99
N PHE A 462 -4.76 4.44 13.52
CA PHE A 462 -3.68 3.49 13.78
C PHE A 462 -4.10 2.36 14.72
N LEU A 463 -4.72 2.72 15.84
CA LEU A 463 -5.15 1.77 16.86
C LEU A 463 -6.48 1.12 16.50
N TYR A 464 -7.49 1.88 16.07
CA TYR A 464 -8.87 1.38 16.00
C TYR A 464 -9.43 1.28 14.59
N ARG A 465 -8.65 1.65 13.55
CA ARG A 465 -9.13 1.80 12.17
C ARG A 465 -10.38 2.69 12.09
N LYS A 466 -10.44 3.67 13.00
CA LYS A 466 -11.52 4.65 13.05
C LYS A 466 -11.20 5.74 12.04
N LEU A 467 -12.02 5.81 11.00
CA LEU A 467 -11.93 6.86 10.00
C LEU A 467 -12.51 8.16 10.57
N SER A 468 -11.88 9.27 10.22
CA SER A 468 -12.39 10.61 10.51
C SER A 468 -13.52 11.03 9.56
N ASN A 469 -13.65 10.35 8.43
CA ASN A 469 -14.55 10.70 7.34
C ASN A 469 -15.31 9.48 6.83
N PRO A 470 -16.51 9.66 6.24
CA PRO A 470 -17.24 8.57 5.61
C PRO A 470 -16.45 8.00 4.42
N LEU A 471 -16.76 6.76 4.05
CA LEU A 471 -16.21 6.13 2.86
C LEU A 471 -16.70 6.85 1.61
N GLY A 472 -15.85 6.90 0.58
CA GLY A 472 -16.32 7.27 -0.75
C GLY A 472 -17.19 6.14 -1.29
N THR A 473 -18.33 6.47 -1.87
CA THR A 473 -19.23 5.48 -2.49
C THR A 473 -19.68 5.94 -3.86
N ILE A 474 -20.01 4.96 -4.68
CA ILE A 474 -20.84 5.15 -5.85
C ILE A 474 -21.99 4.15 -5.75
N ASP A 475 -23.20 4.63 -5.98
CA ASP A 475 -24.40 3.89 -5.60
C ASP A 475 -25.17 3.41 -6.83
N SER A 476 -26.00 2.40 -6.63
CA SER A 476 -26.97 1.87 -7.59
C SER A 476 -28.36 1.83 -6.98
N PHE A 477 -29.37 1.77 -7.83
CA PHE A 477 -30.71 1.38 -7.46
C PHE A 477 -31.03 0.05 -8.13
N VAL A 478 -31.62 -0.87 -7.37
CA VAL A 478 -32.21 -2.08 -7.93
C VAL A 478 -33.72 -1.97 -7.93
N TYR A 479 -34.33 -2.36 -9.04
CA TYR A 479 -35.77 -2.41 -9.23
C TYR A 479 -36.17 -3.83 -9.63
N TYR A 480 -37.30 -4.28 -9.12
CA TYR A 480 -37.89 -5.58 -9.42
C TYR A 480 -39.29 -5.39 -9.97
N SER A 481 -39.63 -6.17 -10.99
CA SER A 481 -41.00 -6.31 -11.46
C SER A 481 -41.83 -7.12 -10.45
N ASP A 482 -43.10 -6.74 -10.27
CA ASP A 482 -44.11 -7.49 -9.51
C ASP A 482 -44.41 -8.89 -10.08
N GLN A 483 -43.96 -9.20 -11.29
CA GLN A 483 -44.07 -10.50 -11.95
C GLN A 483 -43.19 -11.58 -11.30
N ILE A 484 -42.22 -11.21 -10.47
CA ILE A 484 -41.31 -12.14 -9.80
C ILE A 484 -41.47 -12.10 -8.27
N PRO A 485 -41.46 -13.26 -7.60
CA PRO A 485 -41.48 -13.31 -6.15
C PRO A 485 -40.17 -12.75 -5.59
N LEU A 486 -40.24 -11.65 -4.84
CA LEU A 486 -39.12 -11.07 -4.14
C LEU A 486 -38.72 -11.94 -2.94
N MET A 487 -37.53 -12.56 -2.99
CA MET A 487 -36.87 -13.16 -1.82
C MET A 487 -35.64 -12.33 -1.43
N PRO A 488 -35.72 -11.49 -0.38
CA PRO A 488 -34.56 -10.78 0.12
C PRO A 488 -33.54 -11.76 0.71
N ALA A 489 -32.25 -11.50 0.50
CA ALA A 489 -31.18 -12.31 1.09
C ALA A 489 -31.19 -12.11 2.61
N LYS A 490 -31.03 -13.21 3.35
CA LYS A 490 -30.97 -13.21 4.82
C LYS A 490 -29.68 -12.63 5.35
#